data_AF-A0A7J0HAP6-F1
#
_entry.id   AF-A0A7J0HAP6-F1
#
_cell.length_a   1.000
_cell.length_b   1.000
_cell.length_c   1.000
_cell.angle_alpha   90.00
_cell.angle_beta   90.00
_cell.angle_gamma   90.00
#
_symmetry.space_group_name_H-M   'P 1'
#
loop_
_entity.id
_entity.type
_entity.pdbx_description
1 polymer ?
#
loop_
_entity_poly.entity_id
_entity_poly.type
_entity_poly.pdbx_seq_one_letter_code
_entity_poly.pdbx_strand_id
1 'polypeptide(L)'
;MFSLSSNDDFISRRCVWIRSRDIKVVPGIKRFSKGMVELINGKNLEIDSVVLATGYCSNVPYWLQETEFFSKNGFPNAPFPNGWKGKAGLYAVGFTRRGLSGAASDAARIAQDIGKVCKEDLNQQKQKVPSHRRCISQL
;
A
#
# COMPACT_ATOMS: atom_id res chain seq x y z
N MET A 1 -14.79 -8.34 22.92
CA MET A 1 -14.85 -6.87 23.07
C MET A 1 -13.87 -6.25 22.09
N PHE A 2 -14.20 -5.13 21.45
CA PHE A 2 -13.31 -4.45 20.51
C PHE A 2 -13.04 -3.02 20.96
N SER A 3 -11.78 -2.62 20.94
CA SER A 3 -11.37 -1.22 21.06
C SER A 3 -11.16 -0.68 19.66
N LEU A 4 -11.86 0.41 19.35
CA LEU A 4 -11.91 1.03 18.03
C LEU A 4 -11.33 2.46 18.15
N SER A 5 -10.56 2.89 17.15
CA SER A 5 -9.97 4.23 17.03
C SER A 5 -11.01 5.27 16.61
N SER A 6 -10.76 6.56 16.86
CA SER A 6 -11.71 7.66 16.67
C SER A 6 -12.26 7.87 15.25
N ASN A 7 -11.77 7.14 14.23
CA ASN A 7 -12.34 7.12 12.87
C ASN A 7 -13.47 6.07 12.69
N ASP A 8 -13.86 5.34 13.75
CA ASP A 8 -14.71 4.16 13.67
C ASP A 8 -16.22 4.41 13.76
N ASP A 9 -16.63 5.67 13.64
CA ASP A 9 -18.04 6.06 13.44
C ASP A 9 -18.64 5.38 12.18
N PHE A 10 -17.81 5.11 11.17
CA PHE A 10 -18.21 4.40 9.96
C PHE A 10 -18.45 2.89 10.20
N ILE A 11 -17.53 2.22 10.91
CA ILE A 11 -17.61 0.77 11.18
C ILE A 11 -18.79 0.47 12.10
N SER A 12 -18.95 1.26 13.17
CA SER A 12 -20.02 1.11 14.13
C SER A 12 -21.41 1.23 13.49
N ARG A 13 -21.56 2.08 12.47
CA ARG A 13 -22.83 2.30 11.76
C ARG A 13 -23.18 1.22 10.73
N ARG A 14 -22.21 0.42 10.26
CA ARG A 14 -22.45 -0.61 9.22
C ARG A 14 -22.42 -2.05 9.73
N CYS A 15 -21.65 -2.35 10.77
CA CYS A 15 -21.51 -3.71 11.28
C CYS A 15 -22.78 -4.17 12.02
N VAL A 16 -23.45 -5.20 11.50
CA VAL A 16 -24.70 -5.76 12.07
C VAL A 16 -24.52 -6.15 13.54
N TRP A 17 -23.45 -6.87 13.86
CA TRP A 17 -23.13 -7.35 15.22
C TRP A 17 -22.81 -6.24 16.23
N ILE A 18 -22.33 -5.09 15.75
CA ILE A 18 -22.12 -3.91 16.61
C ILE A 18 -23.48 -3.26 16.89
N ARG A 19 -24.34 -3.17 15.87
CA ARG A 19 -25.68 -2.58 15.99
C ARG A 19 -26.62 -3.43 16.85
N SER A 20 -26.53 -4.76 16.78
CA SER A 20 -27.27 -5.70 17.64
C SER A 20 -26.76 -5.74 19.09
N ARG A 21 -25.62 -5.08 19.38
CA ARG A 21 -24.93 -5.07 20.68
C ARG A 21 -24.28 -6.40 21.10
N ASP A 22 -24.20 -7.37 20.19
CA ASP A 22 -23.43 -8.61 20.42
C ASP A 22 -21.93 -8.31 20.54
N ILE A 23 -21.48 -7.24 19.87
CA ILE A 23 -20.11 -6.73 19.98
C ILE A 23 -20.10 -5.40 20.71
N LYS A 24 -19.45 -5.39 21.89
CA LYS A 24 -19.20 -4.16 22.65
C LYS A 24 -17.95 -3.42 22.15
N VAL A 25 -18.17 -2.17 21.72
CA VAL A 25 -17.12 -1.21 21.39
C VAL A 25 -16.75 -0.42 22.65
N VAL A 26 -15.45 -0.31 22.93
CA VAL A 26 -14.90 0.44 24.08
C VAL A 26 -13.82 1.43 23.63
N PRO A 27 -13.52 2.45 24.47
CA PRO A 27 -12.40 3.35 24.23
C PRO A 27 -11.05 2.63 24.05
N GLY A 28 -10.03 3.39 23.61
CA GLY A 28 -8.65 2.92 23.46
C GLY A 28 -8.11 2.18 24.69
N ILE A 29 -7.25 1.19 24.47
CA ILE A 29 -6.52 0.51 25.54
C ILE A 29 -5.30 1.36 25.93
N LYS A 30 -5.11 1.59 27.23
CA LYS A 30 -3.97 2.32 27.80
C LYS A 30 -2.85 1.39 28.23
N ARG A 31 -3.17 0.30 28.95
CA ARG A 31 -2.19 -0.75 29.29
C ARG A 31 -2.84 -2.12 29.48
N PHE A 32 -2.03 -3.16 29.33
CA PHE A 32 -2.37 -4.52 29.73
C PHE A 32 -1.79 -4.83 31.11
N SER A 33 -2.55 -5.57 31.90
CA SER A 33 -2.18 -6.11 33.21
C SER A 33 -2.55 -7.60 33.24
N LYS A 34 -2.11 -8.33 34.28
CA LYS A 34 -2.45 -9.75 34.42
C LYS A 34 -3.98 -9.94 34.48
N GLY A 35 -4.55 -10.55 33.45
CA GLY A 35 -5.99 -10.81 33.32
C GLY A 35 -6.88 -9.57 33.10
N MET A 36 -6.29 -8.39 32.88
CA MET A 36 -7.05 -7.13 32.80
C MET A 36 -6.48 -6.15 31.77
N VAL A 37 -7.33 -5.23 31.31
CA VAL A 37 -6.95 -4.08 30.49
C VAL A 37 -7.42 -2.77 31.15
N GLU A 38 -6.54 -1.78 31.22
CA GLU A 38 -6.87 -0.40 31.59
C GLU A 38 -7.22 0.36 30.31
N LEU A 39 -8.40 0.95 30.24
CA LEU A 39 -8.82 1.82 29.14
C LEU A 39 -8.31 3.25 29.33
N ILE A 40 -8.27 4.05 28.26
CA ILE A 40 -7.84 5.46 28.32
C ILE A 40 -8.68 6.34 29.25
N ASN A 41 -9.92 5.93 29.56
CA ASN A 41 -10.78 6.61 30.53
C ASN A 41 -10.56 6.16 31.99
N GLY A 42 -9.52 5.37 32.26
CA GLY A 42 -9.19 4.85 33.58
C GLY A 42 -10.00 3.63 34.03
N LYS A 43 -10.93 3.13 33.20
CA LYS A 43 -11.73 1.93 33.53
C LYS A 43 -10.90 0.66 33.31
N ASN A 44 -10.94 -0.24 34.29
CA ASN A 44 -10.38 -1.58 34.18
C ASN A 44 -11.43 -2.60 33.73
N LEU A 45 -11.01 -3.56 32.92
CA LEU A 45 -11.84 -4.65 32.41
C LEU A 45 -11.08 -5.97 32.49
N GLU A 46 -11.72 -7.01 33.02
CA GLU A 46 -11.20 -8.37 32.99
C GLU A 46 -11.44 -8.99 31.61
N ILE A 47 -10.39 -9.62 31.05
CA ILE A 47 -10.41 -10.20 29.70
C ILE A 47 -9.57 -11.48 29.68
N ASP A 48 -10.14 -12.55 29.14
CA ASP A 48 -9.47 -13.86 28.99
C ASP A 48 -8.51 -13.94 27.79
N SER A 49 -8.81 -13.20 26.72
CA SER A 49 -8.06 -13.26 25.47
C SER A 49 -8.08 -11.94 24.70
N VAL A 50 -6.95 -11.63 24.07
CA VAL A 50 -6.77 -10.40 23.29
C VAL A 50 -6.35 -10.77 21.87
N VAL A 51 -7.08 -10.24 20.88
CA VAL A 51 -6.72 -10.37 19.46
C VAL A 51 -6.31 -8.99 18.96
N LEU A 52 -5.03 -8.85 18.58
CA LEU A 52 -4.47 -7.59 18.08
C LEU A 52 -4.68 -7.48 16.58
N ALA A 53 -5.81 -6.87 16.18
CA ALA A 53 -6.12 -6.54 14.79
C ALA A 53 -5.79 -5.07 14.46
N THR A 54 -4.65 -4.56 14.94
CA THR A 54 -4.25 -3.14 14.86
C THR A 54 -3.75 -2.70 13.47
N GLY A 55 -3.90 -3.56 12.46
CA GLY A 55 -3.46 -3.31 11.10
C GLY A 55 -2.00 -3.66 10.85
N TYR A 56 -1.48 -3.18 9.72
CA TYR A 56 -0.14 -3.46 9.22
C TYR A 56 0.64 -2.16 9.00
N CYS A 57 1.93 -2.17 9.33
CA CYS A 57 2.87 -1.10 9.03
C CYS A 57 3.82 -1.54 7.92
N SER A 58 4.01 -0.70 6.91
CA SER A 58 4.92 -0.99 5.80
C SER A 58 6.38 -1.04 6.27
N ASN A 59 7.11 -2.09 5.87
CA ASN A 59 8.53 -2.25 6.17
C ASN A 59 9.45 -1.70 5.08
N VAL A 60 8.90 -1.08 4.02
CA VAL A 60 9.66 -0.51 2.89
C VAL A 60 10.87 0.32 3.33
N PRO A 61 10.76 1.25 4.31
CA PRO A 61 11.88 2.09 4.70
C PRO A 61 13.06 1.34 5.31
N TYR A 62 12.90 0.07 5.71
CA TYR A 62 13.97 -0.73 6.31
C TYR A 62 14.79 -1.52 5.29
N TRP A 63 14.21 -1.87 4.14
CA TRP A 63 14.90 -2.68 3.13
C TRP A 63 15.21 -1.90 1.85
N LEU A 64 14.43 -0.86 1.55
CA LEU A 64 14.67 0.00 0.39
C LEU A 64 15.48 1.22 0.84
N GLN A 65 16.75 1.29 0.43
CA GLN A 65 17.63 2.44 0.68
C GLN A 65 17.31 3.60 -0.27
N GLU A 66 16.10 4.12 -0.18
CA GLU A 66 15.62 5.24 -0.98
C GLU A 66 14.80 6.17 -0.06
N THR A 67 15.00 7.49 -0.18
CA THR A 67 14.48 8.47 0.78
C THR A 67 13.52 9.49 0.18
N GLU A 68 13.39 9.59 -1.14
CA GLU A 68 12.56 10.59 -1.82
C GLU A 68 11.22 10.03 -2.31
N PHE A 69 11.16 8.75 -2.64
CA PHE A 69 9.97 8.09 -3.17
C PHE A 69 9.04 7.65 -2.05
N PHE A 70 9.57 7.05 -0.98
CA PHE A 70 8.79 6.62 0.19
C PHE A 70 8.98 7.52 1.41
N SER A 71 7.88 7.81 2.11
CA SER A 71 7.86 8.45 3.41
C SER A 71 8.30 7.49 4.53
N LYS A 72 8.60 8.04 5.71
CA LYS A 72 8.90 7.25 6.93
C LYS A 72 7.77 6.31 7.35
N ASN A 73 6.54 6.56 6.91
CA ASN A 73 5.39 5.67 7.13
C ASN A 73 5.37 4.47 6.16
N GLY A 74 6.33 4.37 5.24
CA GLY A 74 6.46 3.30 4.24
C GLY A 74 5.45 3.38 3.10
N PHE A 75 4.93 4.57 2.80
CA PHE A 75 4.06 4.85 1.65
C PHE A 75 4.71 5.87 0.71
N PRO A 76 4.36 5.87 -0.60
CA PRO A 76 4.83 6.87 -1.54
C PRO A 76 4.48 8.30 -1.11
N ASN A 77 5.41 9.24 -1.31
CA ASN A 77 5.23 10.65 -0.97
C ASN A 77 4.19 11.34 -1.85
N ALA A 78 4.11 10.96 -3.12
CA ALA A 78 3.13 11.53 -4.04
C ALA A 78 1.75 10.88 -3.81
N PRO A 79 0.67 11.68 -3.73
CA PRO A 79 -0.67 11.15 -3.55
C PRO A 79 -1.15 10.39 -4.80
N PHE A 80 -2.17 9.54 -4.62
CA PHE A 80 -2.88 8.99 -5.77
C PHE A 80 -3.41 10.14 -6.65
N PRO A 81 -3.22 10.09 -7.98
CA PRO A 81 -2.87 8.90 -8.75
C PRO A 81 -1.42 8.84 -9.23
N ASN A 82 -0.51 9.60 -8.62
CA ASN A 82 0.84 9.81 -9.14
C ASN A 82 1.94 9.13 -8.30
N GLY A 83 1.58 8.50 -7.17
CA GLY A 83 2.52 7.80 -6.28
C GLY A 83 3.11 6.47 -6.78
N TRP A 84 2.80 6.04 -8.00
CA TRP A 84 3.18 4.71 -8.51
C TRP A 84 4.54 4.67 -9.23
N LYS A 85 5.08 5.82 -9.65
CA LYS A 85 6.34 5.90 -10.43
C LYS A 85 7.45 6.59 -9.65
N GLY A 86 8.52 5.87 -9.40
CA GLY A 86 9.76 6.37 -8.81
C GLY A 86 10.84 6.63 -9.86
N LYS A 87 12.07 6.85 -9.40
CA LYS A 87 13.26 7.02 -10.25
C LYS A 87 13.91 5.68 -10.58
N ALA A 88 14.77 5.65 -11.60
CA ALA A 88 15.61 4.49 -11.93
C ALA A 88 14.85 3.16 -12.12
N GLY A 89 13.64 3.21 -12.70
CA GLY A 89 12.82 2.01 -12.95
C GLY A 89 12.13 1.44 -11.71
N LEU A 90 12.15 2.17 -10.57
CA LEU A 90 11.42 1.79 -9.37
C LEU A 90 9.93 2.16 -9.51
N TYR A 91 9.05 1.24 -9.14
CA TYR A 91 7.61 1.44 -9.14
C TYR A 91 6.99 1.00 -7.81
N ALA A 92 5.88 1.62 -7.43
CA ALA A 92 5.09 1.26 -6.25
C ALA A 92 3.69 0.81 -6.67
N VAL A 93 3.33 -0.43 -6.34
CA VAL A 93 2.02 -1.04 -6.63
C VAL A 93 1.27 -1.27 -5.33
N GLY A 94 0.00 -0.84 -5.23
CA GLY A 94 -0.87 -1.20 -4.12
C GLY A 94 -0.72 -0.32 -2.87
N PHE A 95 0.05 0.75 -2.95
CA PHE A 95 0.28 1.67 -1.82
C PHE A 95 -0.73 2.82 -1.74
N THR A 96 -1.79 2.78 -2.54
CA THR A 96 -2.76 3.89 -2.66
C THR A 96 -3.78 3.97 -1.54
N ARG A 97 -3.82 2.97 -0.64
CA ARG A 97 -4.81 2.86 0.46
C ARG A 97 -6.27 2.87 -0.01
N ARG A 98 -6.51 2.50 -1.28
CA ARG A 98 -7.84 2.42 -1.91
C ARG A 98 -8.32 0.98 -2.11
N GLY A 99 -7.72 0.03 -1.40
CA GLY A 99 -8.04 -1.39 -1.53
C GLY A 99 -7.68 -1.95 -2.91
N LEU A 100 -8.43 -2.96 -3.34
CA LEU A 100 -8.16 -3.72 -4.56
C LEU A 100 -8.20 -2.85 -5.83
N SER A 101 -9.14 -1.91 -5.92
CA SER A 101 -9.25 -1.01 -7.07
C SER A 101 -8.03 -0.08 -7.20
N GLY A 102 -7.49 0.36 -6.06
CA GLY A 102 -6.24 1.12 -6.00
C GLY A 102 -5.05 0.32 -6.52
N ALA A 103 -4.90 -0.92 -6.06
CA ALA A 103 -3.82 -1.81 -6.51
C ALA A 103 -3.92 -2.12 -8.01
N ALA A 104 -5.12 -2.41 -8.51
CA ALA A 104 -5.36 -2.64 -9.94
C ALA A 104 -5.01 -1.40 -10.79
N SER A 105 -5.38 -0.20 -10.32
CA SER A 105 -5.05 1.04 -11.01
C SER A 105 -3.53 1.28 -11.09
N ASP A 106 -2.79 1.05 -10.01
CA ASP A 106 -1.33 1.17 -10.03
C ASP A 106 -0.72 0.17 -11.01
N ALA A 107 -1.12 -1.11 -10.91
CA ALA A 107 -0.61 -2.18 -11.76
C ALA A 107 -0.85 -1.90 -13.26
N ALA A 108 -2.04 -1.42 -13.63
CA ALA A 108 -2.36 -1.08 -15.01
C ALA A 108 -1.47 0.05 -15.55
N ARG A 109 -1.22 1.10 -14.75
CA ARG A 109 -0.37 2.23 -15.14
C ARG A 109 1.09 1.82 -15.30
N ILE A 110 1.59 1.01 -14.38
CA ILE A 110 2.96 0.49 -14.43
C ILE A 110 3.17 -0.39 -15.65
N ALA A 111 2.23 -1.30 -15.94
CA ALA A 111 2.29 -2.13 -17.14
C ALA A 111 2.29 -1.30 -18.44
N GLN A 112 1.48 -0.24 -18.49
CA GLN A 112 1.48 0.69 -19.63
C GLN A 112 2.80 1.44 -19.78
N ASP A 113 3.42 1.87 -18.68
CA ASP A 113 4.69 2.59 -18.68
C ASP A 113 5.84 1.68 -19.15
N ILE A 114 5.96 0.48 -18.58
CA ILE A 114 6.94 -0.54 -19.01
C ILE A 114 6.74 -0.87 -20.49
N GLY A 115 5.49 -1.07 -20.92
CA GLY A 115 5.17 -1.35 -22.32
C GLY A 115 5.57 -0.24 -23.30
N LYS A 116 5.57 1.03 -22.87
CA LYS A 116 6.07 2.16 -23.67
C LYS A 116 7.59 2.13 -23.76
N VAL A 117 8.27 2.00 -22.61
CA VAL A 117 9.74 1.95 -22.54
C VAL A 117 10.28 0.81 -23.40
N CYS A 118 9.72 -0.40 -23.30
CA CYS A 118 10.15 -1.54 -24.11
C CYS A 118 9.95 -1.30 -25.62
N LYS A 119 8.88 -0.62 -26.04
CA LYS A 119 8.66 -0.29 -27.46
C LYS A 119 9.69 0.73 -27.96
N GLU A 120 10.01 1.72 -27.15
CA GLU A 120 11.03 2.73 -27.46
C GLU A 120 12.41 2.08 -27.61
N ASP A 121 12.78 1.18 -26.70
CA ASP A 121 14.04 0.42 -26.77
C ASP A 121 14.16 -0.40 -28.06
N LEU A 122 13.09 -1.10 -28.44
CA LEU A 122 13.05 -1.88 -29.69
C LEU A 122 13.18 -0.99 -30.93
N ASN A 123 12.57 0.20 -30.91
CA ASN A 123 12.68 1.15 -32.02
C ASN A 123 14.09 1.73 -32.14
N GLN A 124 14.75 2.04 -31.03
CA GLN A 124 16.14 2.50 -31.02
C GLN A 124 17.11 1.41 -31.52
N GLN A 125 16.88 0.14 -31.16
CA GLN A 125 17.69 -0.97 -31.67
C GLN A 125 17.56 -1.13 -33.19
N LYS A 126 16.35 -1.02 -33.75
CA LYS A 126 16.15 -1.04 -35.21
C LYS A 126 16.90 0.07 -35.94
N GLN A 127 17.04 1.25 -35.34
CA GLN A 127 17.78 2.37 -35.93
C GLN A 127 19.30 2.20 -35.83
N LYS A 128 19.82 1.49 -34.81
CA LYS A 128 21.25 1.28 -34.61
C LYS A 128 21.84 0.11 -35.43
N VAL A 129 21.02 -0.80 -35.95
CA VAL A 129 21.50 -1.84 -36.87
C VAL A 129 21.77 -1.20 -38.24
N PRO A 130 23.02 -1.16 -38.73
CA PRO A 130 23.28 -0.65 -40.07
C PRO A 130 22.66 -1.63 -41.06
N SER A 131 21.67 -1.15 -41.82
CA SER A 131 21.19 -1.84 -43.02
C SER A 131 22.32 -1.82 -44.04
N HIS A 132 23.18 -2.84 -44.00
CA HIS A 132 24.13 -3.09 -45.07
C HIS A 132 23.33 -3.44 -46.33
N ARG A 133 22.99 -2.44 -47.14
CA ARG A 133 22.62 -2.67 -48.54
C ARG A 133 23.83 -3.34 -49.18
N ARG A 134 23.76 -4.66 -49.37
CA ARG A 134 24.68 -5.35 -50.28
C ARG A 134 24.35 -4.84 -51.67
N CYS A 135 25.10 -3.84 -52.14
CA CYS A 135 25.15 -3.52 -53.55
C CYS A 135 25.70 -4.76 -54.26
N ILE A 136 24.83 -5.50 -54.93
CA ILE A 136 25.25 -6.49 -55.91
C ILE A 136 25.59 -5.69 -57.16
N SER A 137 26.85 -5.35 -57.33
CA SER A 137 27.38 -4.96 -58.63
C SER A 137 27.35 -6.19 -59.53
N GLN A 138 26.35 -6.28 -60.41
CA GLN A 138 26.37 -7.21 -61.52
C GLN A 138 27.44 -6.75 -62.51
N LEU A 139 28.43 -7.64 -62.74
CA LEU A 139 29.39 -7.58 -63.84
C LEU A 139 28.67 -7.89 -65.17
#